data_AF-A0A345DZ64-F1
#
_entry.id   AF-A0A345DZ64-F1
#
_cell.length_a   1.000
_cell.length_b   1.000
_cell.length_c   1.000
_cell.angle_alpha   90.00
_cell.angle_beta   90.00
_cell.angle_gamma   90.00
#
_symmetry.space_group_name_H-M   'P 1'
#
loop_
_entity.id
_entity.type
_entity.pdbx_description
1 polymer ?
#
loop_
_entity_poly.entity_id
_entity_poly.type
_entity_poly.pdbx_seq_one_letter_code
_entity_poly.pdbx_strand_id
1 'polypeptide(L)'
;MSANRKGDRRERELVNELDAAGFAVMRAPASGSATERDLPDVLAGDGEQFYAIEAKSSAGDPIYLSGEEVESLIYFARNFGAKARVAARFDREDWYFFHPGDLHVTDGGNYRVKKETALAEGEDLDELVGHSTQARLDDP
;
A
#
# COMPACT_ATOMS: atom_id res chain seq x y z
N MET A 1 -13.41 18.38 9.66
CA MET A 1 -12.38 18.54 8.60
C MET A 1 -12.55 17.39 7.62
N SER A 2 -12.66 17.68 6.32
CA SER A 2 -13.05 16.71 5.29
C SER A 2 -12.07 15.54 5.18
N ALA A 3 -12.59 14.31 5.02
CA ALA A 3 -11.81 13.09 4.90
C ALA A 3 -10.69 13.19 3.83
N ASN A 4 -10.95 13.89 2.72
CA ASN A 4 -9.95 14.15 1.66
C ASN A 4 -8.68 14.83 2.17
N ARG A 5 -8.78 15.81 3.08
CA ARG A 5 -7.56 16.49 3.60
C ARG A 5 -6.70 15.59 4.46
N LYS A 6 -7.30 14.59 5.13
CA LYS A 6 -6.58 13.63 5.97
C LYS A 6 -5.94 12.53 5.11
N GLY A 7 -6.66 12.04 4.09
CA GLY A 7 -6.11 11.15 3.05
C GLY A 7 -4.91 11.78 2.35
N ASP A 8 -5.08 13.00 1.85
CA ASP A 8 -4.01 13.78 1.22
C ASP A 8 -2.77 13.93 2.11
N ARG A 9 -2.95 14.10 3.43
CA ARG A 9 -1.82 14.20 4.36
C ARG A 9 -1.09 12.87 4.51
N ARG A 10 -1.81 11.76 4.63
CA ARG A 10 -1.21 10.43 4.80
C ARG A 10 -0.54 9.94 3.53
N GLU A 11 -1.12 10.17 2.37
CA GLU A 11 -0.44 9.88 1.11
C GLU A 11 0.85 10.69 0.95
N ARG A 12 0.85 11.97 1.34
CA ARG A 12 2.08 12.79 1.34
C ARG A 12 3.14 12.28 2.32
N GLU A 13 2.73 11.78 3.48
CA GLU A 13 3.62 11.15 4.45
C GLU A 13 4.30 9.92 3.82
N LEU A 14 3.53 9.01 3.23
CA LEU A 14 4.06 7.85 2.51
C LEU A 14 5.04 8.25 1.38
N VAL A 15 4.67 9.25 0.58
CA VAL A 15 5.54 9.75 -0.50
C VAL A 15 6.87 10.27 0.03
N ASN A 16 6.84 11.06 1.10
CA ASN A 16 8.05 11.62 1.68
C ASN A 16 8.94 10.53 2.29
N GLU A 17 8.35 9.50 2.90
CA GLU A 17 9.08 8.37 3.45
C GLU A 17 9.77 7.55 2.36
N LEU A 18 9.07 7.24 1.26
CA LEU A 18 9.64 6.55 0.10
C LEU A 18 10.73 7.39 -0.59
N ASP A 19 10.51 8.70 -0.77
CA ASP A 19 11.51 9.62 -1.34
C ASP A 19 12.77 9.71 -0.48
N ALA A 20 12.60 9.80 0.84
CA ALA A 20 13.71 9.78 1.79
C ALA A 20 14.49 8.45 1.79
N ALA A 21 13.82 7.35 1.44
CA ALA A 21 14.43 6.02 1.27
C ALA A 21 15.09 5.82 -0.11
N GLY A 22 15.13 6.86 -0.96
CA GLY A 22 15.85 6.83 -2.24
C GLY A 22 15.01 6.44 -3.46
N PHE A 23 13.70 6.28 -3.31
CA PHE A 23 12.80 6.04 -4.43
C PHE A 23 12.45 7.36 -5.12
N ALA A 24 12.36 7.36 -6.45
CA ALA A 24 11.63 8.40 -7.16
C ALA A 24 10.12 8.11 -7.05
N VAL A 25 9.34 9.09 -6.59
CA VAL A 25 7.92 8.88 -6.24
C VAL A 25 7.01 9.85 -6.98
N MET A 26 5.85 9.35 -7.44
CA MET A 26 4.75 10.17 -7.92
C MET A 26 3.41 9.74 -7.31
N ARG A 27 2.55 10.72 -7.00
CA ARG A 27 1.14 10.48 -6.69
C ARG A 27 0.31 10.53 -7.96
N ALA A 28 -0.65 9.61 -8.09
CA ALA A 28 -1.61 9.70 -9.18
C ALA A 28 -2.50 10.95 -9.02
N PRO A 29 -2.83 11.65 -10.13
CA PRO A 29 -3.75 12.77 -10.08
C PRO A 29 -5.16 12.26 -9.80
N ALA A 30 -5.69 12.57 -8.62
CA ALA A 30 -7.03 12.20 -8.16
C ALA A 30 -7.35 10.72 -8.43
N SER A 31 -6.83 9.82 -7.58
CA SER A 31 -7.13 8.38 -7.52
C SER A 31 -8.62 8.06 -7.18
N GLY A 32 -9.53 9.01 -7.38
CA GLY A 32 -10.97 8.85 -7.21
C GLY A 32 -11.73 9.04 -8.52
N SER A 33 -13.07 9.08 -8.43
CA SER A 33 -14.08 9.11 -9.51
C SER A 33 -13.98 10.24 -10.56
N ALA A 34 -12.90 11.01 -10.58
CA ALA A 34 -12.60 12.03 -11.57
C ALA A 34 -12.03 11.44 -12.88
N THR A 35 -11.58 10.18 -12.86
CA THR A 35 -11.07 9.51 -14.06
C THR A 35 -11.59 8.07 -14.15
N GLU A 36 -11.83 7.59 -15.37
CA GLU A 36 -12.14 6.17 -15.64
C GLU A 36 -10.89 5.27 -15.64
N ARG A 37 -9.76 5.79 -15.14
CA ARG A 37 -8.46 5.10 -15.20
C ARG A 37 -8.18 4.42 -13.87
N ASP A 38 -7.88 3.13 -13.94
CA ASP A 38 -7.36 2.33 -12.85
C ASP A 38 -5.94 2.80 -12.51
N LEU A 39 -5.82 3.72 -11.55
CA LEU A 39 -4.55 4.28 -11.09
C LEU A 39 -4.33 3.94 -9.61
N PRO A 40 -3.12 3.53 -9.22
CA PRO A 40 -2.76 3.42 -7.80
C PRO A 40 -2.66 4.82 -7.19
N ASP A 41 -2.70 4.93 -5.87
CA ASP A 41 -2.43 6.20 -5.18
C ASP A 41 -1.00 6.71 -5.41
N VAL A 42 -0.03 5.79 -5.33
CA VAL A 42 1.41 6.08 -5.42
C VAL A 42 2.10 5.12 -6.39
N LEU A 43 2.98 5.67 -7.20
CA LEU A 43 3.95 4.91 -7.98
C LEU A 43 5.36 5.32 -7.52
N ALA A 44 6.19 4.34 -7.20
CA ALA A 44 7.54 4.55 -6.69
C ALA A 44 8.53 3.62 -7.40
N GLY A 45 9.76 4.07 -7.63
CA GLY A 45 10.84 3.18 -8.03
C GLY A 45 12.23 3.78 -7.93
N ASP A 46 13.25 2.93 -7.83
CA ASP A 46 14.67 3.32 -7.67
C ASP A 46 15.54 2.94 -8.90
N GLY A 47 14.92 2.35 -9.93
CA GLY A 47 15.59 1.86 -11.13
C GLY A 47 15.73 0.33 -11.18
N GLU A 48 15.63 -0.35 -10.03
CA GLU A 48 15.64 -1.82 -9.93
C GLU A 48 14.28 -2.36 -9.47
N GLN A 49 13.68 -1.70 -8.49
CA GLN A 49 12.38 -2.01 -7.93
C GLN A 49 11.37 -0.93 -8.31
N PHE A 50 10.17 -1.38 -8.69
CA PHE A 50 9.04 -0.50 -9.02
C PHE A 50 7.81 -0.99 -8.27
N TYR A 51 7.11 -0.09 -7.60
CA TYR A 51 5.93 -0.36 -6.78
C TYR A 51 4.75 0.50 -7.23
N ALA A 52 3.62 -0.16 -7.49
CA ALA A 52 2.31 0.49 -7.54
C ALA A 52 1.64 0.25 -6.19
N ILE A 53 1.26 1.32 -5.50
CA ILE A 53 0.84 1.28 -4.10
C ILE A 53 -0.55 1.88 -3.95
N GLU A 54 -1.45 1.10 -3.35
CA GLU A 54 -2.74 1.57 -2.83
C GLU A 54 -2.59 1.89 -1.34
N ALA A 55 -2.89 3.12 -0.92
CA ALA A 55 -2.61 3.61 0.42
C ALA A 55 -3.90 3.73 1.25
N LYS A 56 -4.02 2.91 2.28
CA LYS A 56 -5.13 2.98 3.24
C LYS A 56 -4.63 3.40 4.62
N SER A 57 -5.35 4.35 5.22
CA SER A 57 -5.09 4.74 6.61
C SER A 57 -6.38 4.81 7.43
N SER A 58 -6.32 4.36 8.68
CA SER A 58 -7.48 4.34 9.56
C SER A 58 -7.12 4.65 11.01
N ALA A 59 -8.05 5.27 11.73
CA ALA A 59 -7.99 5.41 13.19
C ALA A 59 -8.65 4.23 13.93
N GLY A 60 -9.34 3.35 13.19
CA GLY A 60 -9.96 2.14 13.69
C GLY A 60 -9.37 0.89 13.06
N ASP A 61 -9.87 -0.25 13.48
CA ASP A 61 -9.45 -1.59 13.05
C ASP A 61 -10.72 -2.41 12.69
N PRO A 62 -10.79 -3.08 11.53
CA PRO A 62 -9.78 -3.22 10.48
C PRO A 62 -9.83 -2.15 9.38
N ILE A 63 -8.77 -2.15 8.56
CA ILE A 63 -8.75 -1.45 7.27
C ILE A 63 -9.37 -2.37 6.22
N TYR A 64 -10.22 -1.80 5.36
CA TYR A 64 -10.86 -2.49 4.24
C TYR A 64 -10.40 -1.91 2.90
N LEU A 65 -10.34 -2.77 1.90
CA LEU A 65 -10.23 -2.44 0.49
C LEU A 65 -11.35 -3.13 -0.28
N SER A 66 -11.91 -2.47 -1.28
CA SER A 66 -12.87 -3.12 -2.16
C SER A 66 -12.16 -4.14 -3.06
N GLY A 67 -12.92 -5.12 -3.57
CA GLY A 67 -12.39 -6.03 -4.58
C GLY A 67 -11.93 -5.29 -5.84
N GLU A 68 -12.67 -4.25 -6.25
CA GLU A 68 -12.36 -3.40 -7.40
C GLU A 68 -11.03 -2.65 -7.23
N GLU A 69 -10.78 -2.05 -6.06
CA GLU A 69 -9.50 -1.36 -5.77
C GLU A 69 -8.31 -2.32 -5.94
N VAL A 70 -8.45 -3.55 -5.45
CA VAL A 70 -7.39 -4.57 -5.57
C VAL A 70 -7.22 -5.05 -7.00
N GLU A 71 -8.31 -5.26 -7.75
CA GLU A 71 -8.27 -5.65 -9.15
C GLU A 71 -7.61 -4.57 -10.02
N SER A 72 -8.01 -3.31 -9.85
CA SER A 72 -7.44 -2.14 -10.52
C SER A 72 -5.95 -1.97 -10.21
N LEU A 73 -5.55 -2.12 -8.95
CA LEU A 73 -4.15 -2.09 -8.54
C LEU A 73 -3.33 -3.19 -9.24
N ILE A 74 -3.82 -4.43 -9.22
CA ILE A 74 -3.15 -5.57 -9.85
C ILE A 74 -3.05 -5.38 -11.36
N TYR A 75 -4.13 -4.91 -11.99
CA TYR A 75 -4.15 -4.62 -13.43
C TYR A 75 -3.11 -3.55 -13.80
N PHE A 76 -3.10 -2.42 -13.09
CA PHE A 76 -2.12 -1.36 -13.31
C PHE A 76 -0.70 -1.86 -13.12
N ALA A 77 -0.41 -2.50 -11.98
CA ALA A 77 0.91 -2.99 -11.64
C ALA A 77 1.47 -3.94 -12.70
N ARG A 78 0.65 -4.89 -13.17
CA ARG A 78 1.02 -5.83 -14.24
C ARG A 78 1.34 -5.14 -15.55
N ASN A 79 0.52 -4.19 -15.98
CA ASN A 79 0.71 -3.50 -17.26
C ASN A 79 1.85 -2.48 -17.21
N PHE A 80 2.09 -1.86 -16.05
CA PHE A 80 3.17 -0.91 -15.85
C PHE A 80 4.53 -1.61 -15.69
N GLY A 81 4.55 -2.84 -15.18
CA GLY A 81 5.79 -3.54 -14.81
C GLY A 81 6.25 -3.23 -13.38
N ALA A 82 5.30 -2.99 -12.47
CA ALA A 82 5.53 -2.75 -11.05
C ALA A 82 4.98 -3.89 -10.19
N LYS A 83 5.49 -4.02 -8.97
CA LYS A 83 4.94 -4.89 -7.93
C LYS A 83 3.75 -4.19 -7.27
N ALA A 84 2.61 -4.87 -7.19
CA ALA A 84 1.45 -4.38 -6.46
C ALA A 84 1.70 -4.43 -4.95
N ARG A 85 1.38 -3.34 -4.25
CA ARG A 85 1.46 -3.25 -2.79
C ARG A 85 0.25 -2.52 -2.23
N VAL A 86 -0.27 -3.02 -1.11
CA VAL A 86 -1.20 -2.29 -0.26
C VAL A 86 -0.42 -1.76 0.93
N ALA A 87 -0.39 -0.43 1.09
CA ALA A 87 0.19 0.23 2.24
C ALA A 87 -0.91 0.52 3.27
N ALA A 88 -0.81 -0.08 4.45
CA ALA A 88 -1.78 0.05 5.52
C ALA A 88 -1.17 0.77 6.71
N ARG A 89 -1.84 1.84 7.17
CA ARG A 89 -1.38 2.65 8.30
C ARG A 89 -2.47 2.85 9.34
N PHE A 90 -2.22 2.37 10.56
CA PHE A 90 -3.10 2.59 11.71
C PHE A 90 -2.68 3.83 12.50
N ASP A 91 -3.59 4.41 13.28
CA ASP A 91 -3.26 5.57 14.11
C ASP A 91 -2.12 5.24 15.10
N ARG A 92 -1.14 6.15 15.16
CA ARG A 92 0.11 6.03 15.95
C ARG A 92 1.07 4.91 15.55
N GLU A 93 0.81 4.19 14.47
CA GLU A 93 1.77 3.24 13.90
C GLU A 93 2.39 3.78 12.61
N ASP A 94 3.44 3.09 12.17
CA ASP A 94 4.11 3.26 10.88
C ASP A 94 3.31 2.61 9.74
N TRP A 95 3.85 2.66 8.52
CA TRP A 95 3.28 1.97 7.36
C TRP A 95 3.70 0.51 7.34
N TYR A 96 2.74 -0.35 6.99
CA TYR A 96 2.96 -1.77 6.73
C TYR A 96 2.51 -2.09 5.31
N PHE A 97 3.32 -2.86 4.60
CA PHE A 97 3.14 -3.17 3.20
C PHE A 97 2.78 -4.65 3.02
N PHE A 98 1.90 -4.90 2.04
CA PHE A 98 1.43 -6.25 1.74
C PHE A 98 1.35 -6.46 0.25
N HIS A 99 1.66 -7.68 -0.21
CA HIS A 99 1.16 -8.11 -1.49
C HIS A 99 -0.36 -8.32 -1.37
N PRO A 100 -1.19 -7.89 -2.36
CA PRO A 100 -2.65 -8.00 -2.23
C PRO A 100 -3.17 -9.43 -1.98
N GLY A 101 -2.44 -10.43 -2.47
CA GLY A 101 -2.76 -11.85 -2.25
C GLY A 101 -2.56 -12.36 -0.81
N ASP A 102 -1.87 -11.59 0.04
CA ASP A 102 -1.64 -11.94 1.45
C ASP A 102 -2.74 -11.39 2.37
N LEU A 103 -3.63 -10.54 1.83
CA LEU A 103 -4.73 -9.95 2.59
C LEU A 103 -5.89 -10.92 2.74
N HIS A 104 -6.61 -10.81 3.86
CA HIS A 104 -7.80 -11.62 4.09
C HIS A 104 -8.96 -11.19 3.18
N VAL A 105 -9.44 -12.11 2.34
CA VAL A 105 -10.63 -11.91 1.51
C VAL A 105 -11.86 -12.29 2.32
N THR A 106 -12.80 -11.35 2.42
CA THR A 106 -14.11 -11.55 3.05
C THR A 106 -15.07 -12.29 2.09
N ASP A 107 -16.13 -12.87 2.64
CA ASP A 107 -17.17 -13.55 1.83
C ASP A 107 -17.81 -12.65 0.75
N GLY A 108 -17.77 -11.32 0.96
CA GLY A 108 -18.27 -10.33 0.01
C GLY A 108 -17.28 -9.91 -1.07
N GLY A 109 -16.09 -10.52 -1.13
CA GLY A 109 -15.05 -10.21 -2.12
C GLY A 109 -14.19 -8.98 -1.79
N ASN A 110 -14.44 -8.31 -0.66
CA ASN A 110 -13.59 -7.24 -0.16
C ASN A 110 -12.38 -7.81 0.59
N TYR A 111 -11.29 -7.04 0.61
CA TYR A 111 -10.07 -7.38 1.32
C TYR A 111 -10.02 -6.62 2.64
N ARG A 112 -9.37 -7.19 3.65
CA ARG A 112 -9.11 -6.48 4.92
C ARG A 112 -7.76 -6.84 5.51
N VAL A 113 -7.24 -5.89 6.29
CA VAL A 113 -6.10 -6.09 7.17
C VAL A 113 -6.46 -5.60 8.57
N LYS A 114 -6.18 -6.42 9.57
CA LYS A 114 -6.31 -6.03 10.97
C LYS A 114 -5.01 -5.41 11.46
N LYS A 115 -5.10 -4.56 12.48
CA LYS A 115 -3.92 -3.96 13.13
C LYS A 115 -2.97 -5.02 13.67
N GLU A 116 -3.49 -6.05 14.33
CA GLU A 116 -2.67 -7.14 14.87
C GLU A 116 -1.86 -7.86 13.79
N THR A 117 -2.47 -8.12 12.63
CA THR A 117 -1.81 -8.74 11.48
C THR A 117 -0.76 -7.82 10.90
N ALA A 118 -1.04 -6.51 10.80
CA ALA A 118 -0.06 -5.54 10.31
C ALA A 118 1.19 -5.45 11.18
N LEU A 119 1.04 -5.41 12.50
CA LEU A 119 2.17 -5.38 13.41
C LEU A 119 3.01 -6.67 13.40
N ALA A 120 2.38 -7.82 13.10
CA ALA A 120 3.03 -9.12 13.19
C ALA A 120 3.63 -9.61 11.87
N GLU A 121 2.98 -9.30 10.75
CA GLU A 121 3.25 -9.93 9.44
C GLU A 121 3.48 -8.91 8.32
N GLY A 122 3.19 -7.63 8.56
CA GLY A 122 3.36 -6.59 7.54
C GLY A 122 4.84 -6.30 7.27
N GLU A 123 5.18 -6.16 5.99
CA GLU A 123 6.50 -5.68 5.55
C GLU A 123 6.65 -4.22 6.01
N ASP A 124 7.74 -3.87 6.69
CA ASP A 124 8.00 -2.45 7.03
C ASP A 124 8.66 -1.70 5.86
N LEU A 125 8.90 -0.40 6.03
CA LEU A 125 9.50 0.42 4.97
C LEU A 125 10.91 -0.06 4.59
N ASP A 126 11.73 -0.46 5.57
CA ASP A 126 13.11 -0.89 5.35
C ASP A 126 13.15 -2.22 4.59
N GLU A 127 12.23 -3.13 4.90
CA GLU A 127 12.03 -4.37 4.14
C GLU A 127 11.57 -4.09 2.70
N LEU A 128 10.58 -3.21 2.52
CA LEU A 128 10.04 -2.86 1.20
C LEU A 128 11.13 -2.32 0.25
N VAL A 129 12.01 -1.47 0.74
CA VAL A 129 13.10 -0.87 -0.05
C VAL A 129 14.35 -1.76 -0.13
N GLY A 130 14.28 -2.99 0.40
CA GLY A 130 15.35 -3.98 0.31
C GLY A 130 16.55 -3.70 1.22
N HIS A 131 16.39 -2.88 2.27
CA HIS A 131 17.40 -2.66 3.30
C HIS A 131 17.45 -3.76 4.36
N SER A 132 16.43 -4.62 4.42
CA SER A 132 16.44 -5.83 5.24
C SER A 132 15.64 -6.96 4.59
N THR A 133 15.86 -8.20 5.04
CA THR A 133 15.07 -9.37 4.64
C THR A 133 14.59 -10.08 5.89
N GLN A 134 13.29 -10.23 6.06
CA GLN A 134 12.72 -11.00 7.16
C GLN A 134 13.18 -12.46 7.07
N ALA A 135 13.96 -12.92 8.04
CA ALA A 135 14.23 -14.34 8.20
C ALA A 135 12.97 -14.98 8.81
N ARG A 136 12.06 -15.49 7.97
CA ARG A 136 10.99 -16.36 8.46
C ARG A 136 11.65 -17.63 8.97
N LEU A 137 11.54 -17.86 10.28
CA LEU A 137 12.05 -19.03 10.99
C LEU A 137 11.16 -20.26 10.69
N ASP A 138 10.99 -20.60 9.42
CA ASP A 138 10.29 -21.82 8.99
C ASP A 138 10.85 -22.27 7.64
N ASP A 139 12.00 -22.94 7.67
CA ASP A 139 12.31 -24.01 6.71
C ASP A 139 13.31 -25.01 7.34
N PRO A 140 12.94 -26.29 7.53
CA PRO A 140 13.84 -27.36 7.96
C PRO A 140 14.77 -27.88 6.84
#